data_AF-A0A8T3VSA2-F1
#
_entry.id   AF-A0A8T3VSA2-F1
#
_cell.length_a   1.000
_cell.length_b   1.000
_cell.length_c   1.000
_cell.angle_alpha   90.00
_cell.angle_beta   90.00
_cell.angle_gamma   90.00
#
_symmetry.space_group_name_H-M   'P 1'
#
loop_
_entity.id
_entity.type
_entity.pdbx_description
1 polymer ?
#
loop_
_entity_poly.entity_id
_entity_poly.type
_entity_poly.pdbx_seq_one_letter_code
_entity_poly.pdbx_strand_id
1 'polypeptide(L)'
;MTREKSVASFEEKHLISIMMYMSINEECKKMDIYEQITSNPRIPEKLDRLEGMGLIKQIHDPNQRSIIISLTPKGKQVCDLLKEVDRLIKSE
;
A
#
# COMPACT_ATOMS: atom_id res chain seq x y z
N MET A 1 9.12 -20.36 7.79
CA MET A 1 10.05 -19.22 7.92
C MET A 1 9.22 -17.96 7.82
N THR A 2 8.87 -17.35 8.96
CA THR A 2 8.09 -16.12 9.01
C THR A 2 8.95 -15.00 8.45
N ARG A 3 8.68 -14.52 7.23
CA ARG A 3 9.38 -13.34 6.68
C ARG A 3 9.24 -12.21 7.69
N GLU A 4 10.35 -11.71 8.23
CA GLU A 4 10.34 -10.60 9.17
C GLU A 4 9.61 -9.39 8.56
N LYS A 5 8.70 -8.79 9.34
CA LYS A 5 8.01 -7.56 9.00
C LYS A 5 8.96 -6.37 9.15
N SER A 6 9.97 -6.31 8.28
CA SER A 6 11.02 -5.29 8.28
C SER A 6 10.95 -4.40 7.06
N VAL A 7 11.76 -3.32 7.06
CA VAL A 7 11.85 -2.39 5.92
C VAL A 7 12.26 -3.10 4.63
N ALA A 8 13.00 -4.21 4.71
CA ALA A 8 13.40 -5.03 3.56
C ALA A 8 12.18 -5.61 2.81
N SER A 9 11.01 -5.68 3.44
CA SER A 9 9.78 -6.03 2.71
C SER A 9 9.47 -5.05 1.57
N PHE A 10 9.86 -3.77 1.70
CA PHE A 10 9.64 -2.73 0.69
C PHE A 10 10.58 -2.82 -0.52
N GLU A 11 11.60 -3.68 -0.50
CA GLU A 11 12.42 -4.00 -1.69
C GLU A 11 11.56 -4.63 -2.79
N GLU A 12 10.44 -5.25 -2.42
CA GLU A 12 9.49 -5.78 -3.37
C GLU A 12 8.85 -4.65 -4.20
N LYS A 13 9.05 -4.73 -5.52
CA LYS A 13 8.58 -3.73 -6.48
C LYS A 13 7.11 -3.36 -6.25
N HIS A 14 6.85 -2.05 -6.32
CA HIS A 14 5.56 -1.36 -6.18
C HIS A 14 4.97 -1.25 -4.77
N LEU A 15 5.54 -1.85 -3.71
CA LEU A 15 4.99 -1.69 -2.36
C LEU A 15 5.03 -0.23 -1.87
N ILE A 16 6.17 0.45 -2.04
CA ILE A 16 6.27 1.89 -1.71
C ILE A 16 5.31 2.70 -2.57
N SER A 17 5.21 2.41 -3.87
CA SER A 17 4.30 3.12 -4.77
C SER A 17 2.83 2.99 -4.35
N ILE A 18 2.40 1.78 -3.94
CA ILE A 18 1.06 1.55 -3.39
C ILE A 18 0.83 2.37 -2.12
N MET A 19 1.77 2.32 -1.16
CA MET A 19 1.67 3.10 0.07
C MET A 19 1.60 4.61 -0.21
N MET A 20 2.43 5.13 -1.10
CA MET A 20 2.43 6.54 -1.47
C MET A 20 1.15 6.95 -2.20
N TYR A 21 0.62 6.12 -3.09
CA TYR A 21 -0.67 6.36 -3.73
C TYR A 21 -1.83 6.42 -2.72
N MET A 22 -1.88 5.46 -1.79
CA MET A 22 -2.87 5.42 -0.71
C MET A 22 -2.70 6.57 0.29
N SER A 23 -1.50 7.13 0.41
CA SER A 23 -1.26 8.27 1.30
C SER A 23 -1.91 9.57 0.83
N ILE A 24 -2.30 9.62 -0.45
CA ILE A 24 -2.97 10.75 -1.09
C ILE A 24 -4.48 10.48 -1.18
N ASN A 25 -4.86 9.21 -1.34
CA ASN A 25 -6.25 8.77 -1.50
C ASN A 25 -6.68 7.98 -0.25
N GLU A 26 -7.51 8.59 0.62
CA GLU A 26 -7.88 8.03 1.94
C GLU A 26 -8.35 6.57 1.89
N GLU A 27 -9.16 6.24 0.88
CA GLU A 27 -9.57 4.89 0.51
C GLU A 27 -9.42 4.74 -1.00
N CYS A 28 -9.00 3.55 -1.46
CA CYS A 28 -8.98 3.24 -2.88
C CYS A 28 -9.56 1.86 -3.15
N LYS A 29 -10.14 1.69 -4.34
CA LYS A 29 -10.54 0.37 -4.82
C LYS A 29 -9.30 -0.37 -5.29
N LYS A 30 -9.34 -1.70 -5.18
CA LYS A 30 -8.30 -2.56 -5.75
C LYS A 30 -8.06 -2.30 -7.25
N MET A 31 -9.10 -1.94 -7.99
CA MET A 31 -8.99 -1.56 -9.41
C MET A 31 -8.18 -0.29 -9.62
N ASP A 32 -8.29 0.70 -8.73
CA ASP A 32 -7.53 1.94 -8.84
C ASP A 32 -6.02 1.68 -8.77
N ILE A 33 -5.60 0.68 -7.99
CA ILE A 33 -4.19 0.24 -7.92
C ILE A 33 -3.73 -0.35 -9.26
N TYR A 34 -4.58 -1.15 -9.91
CA TYR A 34 -4.25 -1.73 -11.22
C TYR A 34 -4.12 -0.66 -12.30
N GLU A 35 -4.99 0.35 -12.28
CA GLU A 35 -5.03 1.41 -13.28
C GLU A 35 -3.93 2.46 -13.07
N GLN A 36 -3.66 2.85 -11.81
CA GLN A 36 -2.80 3.99 -11.50
C GLN A 36 -1.35 3.59 -11.17
N ILE A 37 -1.10 2.34 -10.79
CA ILE A 37 0.23 1.91 -10.32
C ILE A 37 0.84 0.86 -11.23
N THR A 38 0.13 -0.24 -11.48
CA THR A 38 0.67 -1.34 -12.29
C THR A 38 -0.38 -2.37 -12.70
N SER A 39 -0.29 -2.88 -13.94
CA SER A 39 -1.04 -4.04 -14.43
C SER A 39 -0.48 -5.39 -13.95
N ASN A 40 0.42 -5.40 -12.94
CA ASN A 40 1.06 -6.62 -12.46
C ASN A 40 0.02 -7.60 -11.88
N PRO A 41 -0.03 -8.85 -12.36
CA PRO A 41 -1.02 -9.83 -11.87
C PRO A 41 -0.82 -10.21 -10.39
N ARG A 42 0.37 -9.96 -9.81
CA ARG A 42 0.70 -10.24 -8.39
C ARG A 42 0.30 -9.14 -7.41
N ILE A 43 -0.49 -8.14 -7.84
CA ILE A 43 -1.04 -7.14 -6.91
C ILE A 43 -1.79 -7.75 -5.71
N PRO A 44 -2.60 -8.83 -5.84
CA PRO A 44 -3.27 -9.43 -4.69
C PRO A 44 -2.27 -9.88 -3.62
N GLU A 45 -1.20 -10.58 -4.02
CA GLU A 45 -0.15 -11.05 -3.09
C GLU A 45 0.57 -9.88 -2.38
N LYS A 46 0.74 -8.75 -3.08
CA LYS A 46 1.33 -7.53 -2.51
C LYS A 46 0.42 -6.90 -1.47
N LEU A 47 -0.88 -6.85 -1.73
CA LEU A 47 -1.87 -6.35 -0.79
C LEU A 47 -1.98 -7.25 0.44
N ASP A 48 -2.02 -8.57 0.24
CA ASP A 48 -2.01 -9.54 1.33
C ASP A 48 -0.76 -9.39 2.20
N ARG A 49 0.39 -9.04 1.59
CA ARG A 49 1.62 -8.75 2.32
C ARG A 49 1.52 -7.46 3.14
N LEU A 50 1.02 -6.37 2.56
CA LEU A 50 0.83 -5.09 3.26
C LEU A 50 -0.19 -5.24 4.42
N GLU A 51 -1.25 -6.00 4.22
CA GLU A 51 -2.24 -6.35 5.24
C GLU A 51 -1.64 -7.24 6.32
N GLY A 52 -0.86 -8.25 5.93
CA GLY A 52 -0.09 -9.09 6.84
C GLY A 52 0.91 -8.29 7.69
N MET A 53 1.44 -7.17 7.17
CA MET A 53 2.27 -6.23 7.93
C MET A 53 1.47 -5.28 8.85
N GLY A 54 0.14 -5.28 8.71
CA GLY A 54 -0.79 -4.42 9.44
C GLY A 54 -0.79 -2.97 8.94
N LEU A 55 -0.36 -2.73 7.69
CA LEU A 55 -0.29 -1.39 7.10
C LEU A 55 -1.59 -1.00 6.41
N ILE A 56 -2.29 -1.97 5.83
CA ILE A 56 -3.59 -1.76 5.19
C ILE A 56 -4.64 -2.73 5.75
N LYS A 57 -5.89 -2.48 5.39
CA LYS A 57 -7.01 -3.42 5.50
C LYS A 57 -7.68 -3.57 4.15
N GLN A 58 -8.03 -4.80 3.78
CA GLN A 58 -8.88 -5.12 2.64
C GLN A 58 -10.31 -5.33 3.14
N ILE A 59 -11.23 -4.47 2.70
CA ILE A 59 -12.64 -4.50 3.07
C ILE A 59 -13.44 -4.93 1.85
N HIS A 60 -14.15 -6.05 1.96
CA HIS A 60 -15.08 -6.48 0.92
C HIS A 60 -16.33 -5.61 0.96
N ASP A 61 -16.61 -4.91 -0.14
CA ASP A 61 -17.90 -4.23 -0.35
C ASP A 61 -18.93 -5.26 -0.88
N PRO A 62 -19.91 -5.67 -0.06
CA PRO A 62 -20.92 -6.64 -0.46
C PRO A 62 -21.84 -6.13 -1.58
N ASN A 63 -21.97 -4.81 -1.75
CA ASN A 63 -22.86 -4.20 -2.73
C ASN A 63 -22.21 -4.01 -4.11
N GLN A 64 -20.90 -3.77 -4.16
CA GLN A 64 -20.20 -3.46 -5.41
C GLN A 64 -19.31 -4.60 -5.93
N ARG A 65 -19.30 -5.77 -5.28
CA ARG A 65 -18.34 -6.87 -5.55
C ARG A 65 -16.90 -6.38 -5.67
N SER A 66 -16.57 -5.32 -4.94
CA SER A 66 -15.27 -4.65 -5.02
C SER A 66 -14.54 -4.75 -3.69
N ILE A 67 -13.22 -4.66 -3.73
CA ILE A 67 -12.38 -4.63 -2.53
C ILE A 67 -11.92 -3.20 -2.35
N ILE A 68 -12.34 -2.60 -1.23
CA ILE A 68 -11.87 -1.31 -0.75
C ILE A 68 -10.62 -1.55 0.08
N ILE A 69 -9.61 -0.72 -0.13
CA ILE A 69 -8.33 -0.79 0.55
C ILE A 69 -8.15 0.50 1.32
N SER A 70 -7.89 0.38 2.62
CA SER A 70 -7.72 1.53 3.52
C SER A 70 -6.44 1.40 4.34
N LEU A 71 -5.82 2.55 4.64
CA LEU A 71 -4.66 2.60 5.53
C LEU A 71 -5.09 2.36 6.98
N THR A 72 -4.36 1.50 7.69
CA THR A 72 -4.47 1.44 9.16
C THR A 72 -3.80 2.67 9.78
N PRO A 73 -4.00 2.94 11.09
CA PRO A 73 -3.22 3.98 11.78
C PRO A 73 -1.70 3.78 11.64
N LYS A 74 -1.23 2.53 11.70
CA LYS A 74 0.17 2.17 11.46
C LYS A 74 0.59 2.45 10.01
N GLY A 75 -0.26 2.12 9.05
CA GLY A 75 -0.03 2.42 7.63
C GLY A 75 0.14 3.92 7.37
N LYS A 76 -0.72 4.75 7.97
CA LYS A 76 -0.64 6.22 7.86
C LYS A 76 0.71 6.74 8.37
N GLN A 77 1.14 6.31 9.56
CA GLN A 77 2.45 6.68 10.11
C GLN A 77 3.61 6.31 9.19
N VAL A 78 3.57 5.11 8.59
CA VAL A 78 4.59 4.68 7.61
C VAL A 78 4.56 5.55 6.36
N CYS A 79 3.38 5.87 5.84
CA CYS A 79 3.24 6.78 4.69
C CYS A 79 3.80 8.18 4.98
N ASP A 80 3.55 8.72 6.18
CA ASP A 80 4.07 10.03 6.56
C ASP A 80 5.60 10.02 6.59
N LEU A 81 6.23 8.97 7.13
CA LEU A 81 7.68 8.80 7.10
C LEU A 81 8.23 8.69 5.66
N LEU A 82 7.54 7.94 4.79
CA LEU A 82 7.93 7.83 3.37
C LEU A 82 7.81 9.18 2.64
N LYS A 83 6.80 10.00 2.97
CA LYS A 83 6.66 11.36 2.44
C LYS A 83 7.81 12.26 2.91
N GLU A 84 8.23 12.17 4.16
CA GLU A 84 9.38 12.95 4.63
C GLU A 84 10.67 12.53 3.89
N VAL A 85 10.88 11.24 3.65
CA VAL A 85 12.01 10.74 2.83
C VAL A 85 11.92 11.30 1.40
N ASP A 86 10.75 11.26 0.77
CA ASP A 86 10.54 11.80 -0.58
C ASP A 86 10.79 13.32 -0.64
N ARG A 87 10.37 14.08 0.38
CA ARG A 87 10.66 15.52 0.49
C ARG A 87 12.14 15.80 0.60
N LEU A 88 12.86 15.06 1.44
CA LEU A 88 14.31 15.20 1.63
C LEU A 88 15.08 14.95 0.32
N ILE A 89 14.63 13.97 -0.48
CA ILE A 89 15.23 13.68 -1.79
C ILE A 89 14.92 14.78 -2.80
N LYS A 90 13.70 15.33 -2.78
CA LYS A 90 13.26 16.40 -3.72
C LYS A 90 13.79 17.78 -3.39
N SER A 91 14.29 18.01 -2.18
CA SER A 91 14.78 19.32 -1.75
C SER A 91 16.18 19.70 -2.29
N GLU A 92 16.69 18.96 -3.29
CA GLU A 92 17.92 19.28 -4.03
C GLU A 92 17.63 20.04 -5.34
#